data_AF-A0AA50ZIX5-F1
#
_entry.id   AF-A0AA50ZIX5-F1
#
_cell.length_a   1.000
_cell.length_b   1.000
_cell.length_c   1.000
_cell.angle_alpha   90.00
_cell.angle_beta   90.00
_cell.angle_gamma   90.00
#
_symmetry.space_group_name_H-M   'P 1'
#
loop_
_entity.id
_entity.type
_entity.pdbx_description
1 polymer ?
#
loop_
_entity_poly.entity_id
_entity_poly.type
_entity_poly.pdbx_seq_one_letter_code
_entity_poly.pdbx_strand_id
1 'polypeptide(L)'
;KELMKMWNLHVMKYNYVGDCQIPLACQMFLQMKGKELLEKNLYRNFILHMCSLHDFGLISSVALYQTVQMLNQMLADNTEAKEKMRESLKAQREHWNTVGKYQPVVIEAKPQTNTAKLNVDASPSVRRKTSNL
;
A
#
# COMPACT_ATOMS: atom_id res chain seq x y z
N LYS A 1 6.20 -1.04 5.10
CA LYS A 1 7.20 -1.87 5.83
C LYS A 1 7.50 -1.34 7.25
N GLU A 2 7.61 -0.03 7.45
CA GLU A 2 7.94 0.57 8.77
C GLU A 2 6.99 0.13 9.90
N LEU A 3 5.67 0.15 9.65
CA LEU A 3 4.67 -0.34 10.60
C LEU A 3 4.98 -1.74 11.13
N MET A 4 5.31 -2.67 10.23
CA MET A 4 5.55 -4.07 10.59
C MET A 4 6.80 -4.21 11.47
N LYS A 5 7.81 -3.34 11.31
CA LYS A 5 8.97 -3.34 12.21
C LYS A 5 8.56 -2.92 13.63
N MET A 6 7.78 -1.85 13.76
CA MET A 6 7.28 -1.39 15.06
C MET A 6 6.40 -2.46 15.72
N TRP A 7 5.54 -3.11 14.94
CA TRP A 7 4.70 -4.20 15.39
C TRP A 7 5.52 -5.41 15.86
N ASN A 8 6.45 -5.90 15.03
CA ASN A 8 7.27 -7.06 15.38
C ASN A 8 8.11 -6.80 16.63
N LEU A 9 8.69 -5.60 16.77
CA LEU A 9 9.43 -5.23 17.99
C LEU A 9 8.51 -5.21 19.23
N HIS A 10 7.28 -4.73 19.10
CA HIS A 10 6.32 -4.76 20.20
C HIS A 10 5.94 -6.20 20.58
N VAL A 11 5.64 -7.04 19.58
CA VAL A 11 5.29 -8.44 19.80
C VAL A 11 6.43 -9.20 20.48
N MET A 12 7.65 -9.05 20.00
CA MET A 12 8.84 -9.68 20.58
C MET A 12 9.13 -9.16 21.99
N LYS A 13 8.93 -7.86 22.25
CA LYS A 13 9.18 -7.28 23.58
C LYS A 13 8.29 -7.86 24.67
N TYR A 14 7.04 -8.19 24.34
CA TYR A 14 6.06 -8.69 25.30
C TYR A 14 5.83 -10.21 25.20
N ASN A 15 6.55 -10.90 24.30
CA ASN A 15 6.47 -12.33 24.09
C ASN A 15 5.02 -12.83 23.90
N TYR A 16 4.24 -12.15 23.05
CA TYR A 16 2.93 -12.68 22.68
C TYR A 16 3.12 -13.95 21.85
N VAL A 17 2.56 -15.06 22.32
CA VAL A 17 2.72 -16.39 21.73
C VAL A 17 1.40 -17.05 21.35
N GLY A 18 0.26 -16.52 21.86
CA GLY A 18 -1.06 -17.08 21.59
C GLY A 18 -2.00 -16.07 20.92
N ASP A 19 -2.85 -16.56 20.01
CA ASP A 19 -3.80 -15.75 19.24
C ASP A 19 -4.79 -14.99 20.14
N CYS A 20 -5.17 -15.58 21.27
CA CYS A 20 -6.04 -14.94 22.26
C CYS A 20 -5.44 -13.65 22.87
N GLN A 21 -4.14 -13.42 22.70
CA GLN A 21 -3.44 -12.24 23.20
C GLN A 21 -3.41 -11.09 22.18
N ILE A 22 -3.69 -11.35 20.90
CA ILE A 22 -3.59 -10.36 19.82
C ILE A 22 -4.50 -9.14 20.06
N PRO A 23 -5.76 -9.28 20.52
CA PRO A 23 -6.58 -8.11 20.84
C PRO A 23 -5.94 -7.19 21.90
N LEU A 24 -5.35 -7.77 22.95
CA LEU A 24 -4.65 -7.01 24.00
C LEU A 24 -3.38 -6.36 23.43
N ALA A 25 -2.62 -7.08 22.61
CA ALA A 25 -1.42 -6.57 21.95
C ALA A 25 -1.72 -5.35 21.08
N CYS A 26 -2.84 -5.34 20.34
CA CYS A 26 -3.27 -4.19 19.54
C CYS A 26 -3.51 -2.94 20.41
N GLN A 27 -4.20 -3.10 21.54
CA GLN A 27 -4.46 -2.01 22.48
C GLN A 27 -3.17 -1.48 23.10
N MET A 28 -2.33 -2.36 23.62
CA MET A 28 -1.04 -1.99 24.22
C MET A 28 -0.10 -1.33 23.20
N PHE A 29 -0.10 -1.82 21.96
CA PHE A 29 0.67 -1.21 20.88
C PHE A 29 0.26 0.25 20.65
N LEU A 30 -1.03 0.55 20.57
CA LEU A 30 -1.48 1.94 20.41
C LEU A 30 -1.17 2.81 21.64
N GLN A 31 -1.32 2.28 22.85
CA GLN A 31 -1.00 3.03 24.07
C GLN A 31 0.47 3.46 24.10
N MET A 32 1.37 2.60 23.63
CA MET A 32 2.81 2.85 23.69
C MET A 32 3.37 3.54 22.45
N LYS A 33 2.83 3.21 21.27
CA LYS A 33 3.40 3.56 19.96
C LYS A 33 2.45 4.35 19.07
N GLY A 34 1.21 4.58 19.49
CA GLY A 34 0.21 5.28 18.68
C GLY A 34 0.62 6.71 18.32
N LYS A 35 1.27 7.45 19.23
CA LYS A 35 1.79 8.79 18.93
C LYS A 35 2.87 8.74 17.83
N GLU A 36 3.89 7.89 18.02
CA GLU A 36 4.98 7.69 17.04
C GLU A 36 4.43 7.22 15.67
N LEU A 37 3.43 6.34 15.69
CA LEU A 37 2.76 5.83 14.49
C LEU A 37 2.08 6.95 13.69
N LEU A 38 1.39 7.87 14.38
CA LEU A 38 0.73 9.01 13.76
C LEU A 38 1.74 10.03 13.20
N GLU A 39 2.79 10.33 13.96
CA GLU A 39 3.88 11.23 13.53
C GLU A 39 4.60 10.72 12.27
N LYS A 40 4.75 9.40 12.15
CA LYS A 40 5.31 8.72 10.97
C LYS A 40 4.33 8.57 9.80
N ASN A 41 3.12 9.13 9.90
CA ASN A 41 2.05 9.01 8.89
C ASN A 41 1.71 7.53 8.56
N LEU A 42 1.65 6.68 9.58
CA LEU A 42 1.37 5.25 9.42
C LEU A 42 -0.09 4.87 9.69
N TYR A 43 -0.99 5.84 9.91
CA TYR A 43 -2.41 5.60 10.20
C TYR A 43 -3.04 4.60 9.23
N ARG A 44 -2.98 4.86 7.91
CA ARG A 44 -3.59 3.99 6.89
C ARG A 44 -3.00 2.59 6.87
N ASN A 45 -1.68 2.49 7.08
CA ASN A 45 -0.99 1.21 7.15
C ASN A 45 -1.49 0.41 8.36
N PHE A 46 -1.74 1.08 9.49
CA PHE A 46 -2.26 0.42 10.69
C PHE A 46 -3.70 -0.04 10.52
N ILE A 47 -4.56 0.78 9.93
CA ILE A 47 -5.93 0.35 9.60
C ILE A 47 -5.90 -0.91 8.72
N LEU A 48 -5.06 -0.94 7.68
CA LEU A 48 -4.91 -2.12 6.83
C LEU A 48 -4.42 -3.34 7.62
N HIS A 49 -3.46 -3.17 8.53
CA HIS A 49 -3.00 -4.26 9.39
C HIS A 49 -4.12 -4.79 10.29
N MET A 50 -4.92 -3.90 10.89
CA MET A 50 -6.07 -4.29 11.71
C MET A 50 -7.12 -5.06 10.89
N CYS A 51 -7.39 -4.65 9.65
CA CYS A 51 -8.23 -5.43 8.74
C CYS A 51 -7.65 -6.81 8.47
N SER A 52 -6.35 -6.92 8.15
CA SER A 52 -5.71 -8.22 7.96
C SER A 52 -5.82 -9.13 9.19
N LEU A 53 -5.62 -8.60 10.40
CA LEU A 53 -5.78 -9.38 11.64
C LEU A 53 -7.22 -9.89 11.82
N HIS A 54 -8.22 -9.10 11.42
CA HIS A 54 -9.62 -9.50 11.45
C HIS A 54 -9.92 -10.58 10.39
N ASP A 55 -9.42 -10.41 9.16
CA ASP A 55 -9.58 -11.37 8.07
C ASP A 55 -8.95 -12.74 8.40
N PHE A 56 -7.84 -12.76 9.15
CA PHE A 56 -7.21 -13.99 9.65
C PHE A 56 -7.90 -14.58 10.90
N GLY A 57 -8.96 -13.96 11.41
CA GLY A 57 -9.69 -14.43 12.58
C GLY A 57 -8.95 -14.23 13.92
N LEU A 58 -7.87 -13.44 13.94
CA LEU A 58 -7.08 -13.18 15.15
C LEU A 58 -7.73 -12.14 16.07
N ILE A 59 -8.63 -11.32 15.53
CA ILE A 59 -9.42 -10.34 16.28
C ILE A 59 -10.88 -10.38 15.84
N SER A 60 -11.80 -10.05 16.76
CA SER A 60 -13.21 -9.88 16.45
C SER A 60 -13.50 -8.52 15.82
N SER A 61 -14.68 -8.37 15.20
CA SER A 61 -15.15 -7.07 14.70
C SER A 61 -15.25 -6.01 15.81
N VAL A 62 -15.57 -6.44 17.04
CA VAL A 62 -15.61 -5.56 18.22
C VAL A 62 -14.21 -5.06 18.56
N ALA A 63 -13.21 -5.95 18.61
CA ALA A 63 -11.83 -5.58 18.89
C ALA A 63 -11.25 -4.66 17.80
N LEU A 64 -11.57 -4.93 16.52
CA LEU A 64 -11.23 -4.04 15.41
C LEU A 64 -11.80 -2.63 15.63
N TYR A 65 -13.12 -2.53 15.84
CA TYR A 65 -13.80 -1.26 16.03
C TYR A 65 -13.24 -0.46 17.20
N GLN A 66 -13.07 -1.08 18.37
CA GLN A 66 -12.53 -0.42 19.56
C GLN A 66 -11.10 0.09 19.34
N THR A 67 -10.25 -0.71 18.70
CA THR A 67 -8.86 -0.32 18.40
C THR A 67 -8.81 0.86 17.42
N VAL A 68 -9.65 0.84 16.38
CA VAL A 68 -9.74 1.94 15.42
C VAL A 68 -10.28 3.21 16.08
N GLN A 69 -11.27 3.09 16.96
CA GLN A 69 -11.79 4.23 17.71
C GLN A 69 -10.73 4.86 18.62
N MET A 70 -9.94 4.03 19.30
CA MET A 70 -8.82 4.51 20.11
C MET A 70 -7.81 5.29 19.25
N LEU A 71 -7.42 4.77 18.08
CA LEU A 71 -6.53 5.49 17.17
C LEU A 71 -7.14 6.80 16.66
N ASN A 72 -8.43 6.81 16.34
CA ASN A 72 -9.14 8.02 15.90
C ASN A 72 -9.15 9.08 16.99
N GLN A 73 -9.35 8.69 18.25
CA GLN A 73 -9.27 9.62 19.39
C GLN A 73 -7.86 10.20 19.51
N MET A 74 -6.82 9.36 19.44
CA MET A 74 -5.43 9.84 19.46
C MET A 74 -5.11 10.81 18.31
N LEU A 75 -5.66 10.56 17.12
CA LEU A 75 -5.55 11.48 15.99
C LEU A 75 -6.35 12.76 16.22
N ALA A 76 -7.52 12.67 16.85
CA ALA A 76 -8.36 13.81 17.17
C ALA A 76 -7.59 14.84 18.01
N ASP A 77 -6.81 14.35 18.98
CA ASP A 77 -6.04 15.13 19.93
C ASP A 77 -4.66 15.59 19.37
N ASN A 78 -4.26 15.11 18.18
CA ASN A 78 -2.98 15.42 17.55
C ASN A 78 -3.15 16.23 16.25
N THR A 79 -3.25 17.56 16.40
CA THR A 79 -3.40 18.50 15.28
C THR A 79 -2.21 18.45 14.30
N GLU A 80 -0.98 18.31 14.80
CA GLU A 80 0.21 18.27 13.94
C GLU A 80 0.20 17.03 13.03
N ALA A 81 -0.12 15.86 13.58
CA ALA A 81 -0.23 14.64 12.79
C ALA A 81 -1.35 14.72 11.74
N LYS A 82 -2.49 15.34 12.08
CA LYS A 82 -3.58 15.60 11.13
C LYS A 82 -3.10 16.45 9.94
N GLU A 83 -2.39 17.54 10.20
CA GLU A 83 -1.88 18.40 9.13
C GLU A 83 -0.84 17.69 8.26
N LYS A 84 0.14 17.00 8.87
CA LYS A 84 1.12 16.19 8.11
C LYS A 84 0.46 15.15 7.21
N MET A 85 -0.60 14.50 7.69
CA MET A 85 -1.37 13.56 6.89
C MET A 85 -2.07 14.23 5.69
N ARG A 86 -2.65 15.42 5.90
CA ARG A 86 -3.28 16.21 4.83
C ARG A 86 -2.28 16.65 3.78
N GLU A 87 -1.13 17.16 4.21
CA GLU A 87 -0.04 17.57 3.32
C GLU A 87 0.50 16.39 2.51
N SER A 88 0.76 15.26 3.17
CA SER A 88 1.22 14.05 2.48
C SER A 88 0.20 13.57 1.44
N LEU A 89 -1.09 13.61 1.75
CA LEU A 89 -2.15 13.26 0.81
C LEU A 89 -2.21 14.23 -0.38
N LYS A 90 -2.05 15.54 -0.13
CA LYS A 90 -2.02 16.57 -1.16
C LYS A 90 -0.82 16.38 -2.09
N ALA A 91 0.38 16.21 -1.54
CA ALA A 91 1.59 15.97 -2.30
C ALA A 91 1.50 14.69 -3.15
N GLN A 92 0.96 13.61 -2.58
CA GLN A 92 0.75 12.37 -3.33
C GLN A 92 -0.26 12.58 -4.47
N ARG A 93 -1.38 13.28 -4.24
CA ARG A 93 -2.37 13.61 -5.27
C ARG A 93 -1.75 14.43 -6.40
N GLU A 94 -0.98 15.46 -6.08
CA GLU A 94 -0.30 16.32 -7.05
C GLU A 94 0.72 15.53 -7.89
N HIS A 95 1.47 14.63 -7.24
CA HIS A 95 2.38 13.72 -7.91
C HIS A 95 1.65 12.82 -8.92
N TRP A 96 0.56 12.16 -8.52
CA TRP A 96 -0.23 11.32 -9.42
C TRP A 96 -0.87 12.10 -10.56
N ASN A 97 -1.34 13.32 -10.31
CA ASN A 97 -1.85 14.20 -11.36
C ASN A 97 -0.77 14.62 -12.36
N THR A 98 0.49 14.70 -11.94
CA THR A 98 1.62 15.05 -12.81
C THR A 98 2.05 13.85 -13.65
N VAL A 99 2.22 12.69 -13.02
CA VAL A 99 2.64 11.45 -13.69
C VAL A 99 1.52 10.89 -14.60
N GLY A 100 0.27 11.09 -14.22
CA GLY A 100 -0.90 10.66 -15.01
C GLY A 100 -1.19 11.51 -16.25
N LYS A 101 -0.48 12.62 -16.46
CA LYS A 101 -0.52 13.33 -17.75
C LYS A 101 0.21 12.50 -18.78
N TYR A 102 -0.53 11.86 -19.67
CA TYR A 102 0.00 11.19 -20.85
C TYR A 102 0.89 12.17 -21.62
N GLN A 103 2.20 11.94 -21.63
CA GLN A 103 3.11 12.63 -22.55
C GLN A 103 2.95 11.93 -23.91
N PRO A 104 2.44 12.60 -24.95
CA PRO A 104 2.42 11.99 -26.27
C PRO A 104 3.85 11.66 -26.65
N VAL A 105 4.11 10.38 -26.95
CA VAL A 105 5.39 9.95 -27.53
C VAL A 105 5.52 10.69 -28.85
N VAL A 106 6.41 11.68 -28.91
CA VAL A 106 6.81 12.31 -30.17
C VAL A 106 7.64 11.26 -30.91
N ILE A 107 7.01 10.55 -31.84
CA ILE A 107 7.70 9.68 -32.77
C ILE A 107 8.42 10.60 -33.76
N GLU A 108 9.69 10.90 -33.51
CA GLU A 108 10.55 11.52 -34.52
C GLU A 108 10.64 10.57 -35.72
N ALA A 109 10.14 11.03 -36.87
CA ALA A 109 10.20 10.28 -38.12
C ALA A 109 11.67 10.08 -38.51
N LYS A 110 12.15 8.84 -38.39
CA LYS A 110 13.52 8.46 -38.78
C LYS A 110 13.70 8.70 -40.29
N PRO A 111 14.80 9.33 -40.75
CA PRO A 111 15.03 9.61 -42.17
C PRO A 111 15.14 8.32 -42.98
N GLN A 112 14.46 8.29 -44.14
CA GLN A 112 14.49 7.21 -45.11
C GLN A 112 15.90 7.04 -45.67
N THR A 113 16.53 5.91 -45.39
CA THR A 113 17.69 5.43 -46.15
C THR A 113 17.27 4.24 -47.02
N ASN A 114 17.53 4.39 -48.32
CA ASN A 114 17.24 3.44 -49.39
C ASN A 114 17.75 2.03 -49.05
N THR A 115 16.85 1.05 -49.04
CA THR A 115 17.22 -0.37 -48.98
C THR A 115 17.23 -0.95 -50.40
N ALA A 116 18.40 -1.46 -50.79
CA ALA A 116 18.60 -2.23 -52.01
C ALA A 116 17.79 -3.54 -51.95
N LYS A 117 17.16 -3.88 -53.06
CA LYS A 117 16.35 -5.09 -53.26
C LYS A 117 17.21 -6.34 -53.21
N LEU A 118 16.75 -7.38 -52.50
CA LEU A 118 17.01 -8.78 -52.83
C LEU A 118 15.72 -9.57 -52.55
N ASN A 119 15.30 -10.29 -53.59
CA ASN A 119 14.05 -11.04 -53.70
C ASN A 119 14.29 -12.52 -53.38
N VAL A 120 13.17 -13.25 -53.24
CA VAL A 120 12.95 -14.69 -53.51
C VAL A 120 12.52 -15.52 -52.27
N ASP A 121 11.19 -15.61 -52.15
CA ASP A 121 10.36 -16.81 -51.94
C ASP A 121 10.57 -17.73 -50.73
N ALA A 122 9.58 -17.74 -49.82
CA ALA A 122 8.63 -18.86 -49.63
C ALA A 122 7.70 -18.61 -48.43
N SER A 123 6.39 -18.62 -48.67
CA SER A 123 5.34 -18.82 -47.64
C SER A 123 4.96 -20.32 -47.65
N PRO A 124 4.45 -20.94 -46.55
CA PRO A 124 3.12 -20.60 -46.07
C PRO A 124 2.88 -20.66 -44.55
N SER A 125 2.05 -19.71 -44.08
CA SER A 125 0.90 -19.88 -43.18
C SER A 125 0.89 -21.04 -42.16
N VAL A 126 1.00 -20.72 -40.86
CA VAL A 126 0.37 -21.52 -39.78
C VAL A 126 -0.33 -20.63 -38.76
N ARG A 127 -1.65 -20.80 -38.76
CA ARG A 127 -2.74 -20.20 -37.98
C ARG A 127 -2.60 -20.47 -36.46
N ARG A 128 -2.62 -19.43 -35.63
CA ARG A 128 -2.78 -19.54 -34.16
C ARG A 128 -4.22 -19.97 -33.85
N LYS A 129 -4.40 -21.10 -33.14
CA LYS A 129 -5.66 -21.47 -32.46
C LYS A 129 -5.55 -21.10 -30.98
N THR A 130 -6.48 -20.30 -30.51
CA THR A 130 -6.78 -20.06 -29.09
C THR A 130 -7.71 -21.17 -28.59
N SER A 131 -7.31 -21.84 -27.51
CA SER A 131 -8.14 -22.82 -26.79
C SER A 131 -8.60 -22.14 -25.50
N ASN A 132 -9.92 -21.92 -25.37
CA ASN A 132 -10.56 -21.64 -24.08
C ASN A 132 -11.00 -22.97 -23.47
N LEU A 133 -10.75 -23.13 -22.18
CA LEU A 133 -11.44 -24.04 -21.27
C LEU A 133 -11.81 -23.21 -20.04
#